data_AF-A0A258L5V9-F1
#
_entry.id   AF-A0A258L5V9-F1
#
_cell.length_a   1.000
_cell.length_b   1.000
_cell.length_c   1.000
_cell.angle_alpha   90.00
_cell.angle_beta   90.00
_cell.angle_gamma   90.00
#
_symmetry.space_group_name_H-M   'P 1'
#
loop_
_entity.id
_entity.type
_entity.pdbx_description
1 polymer ?
#
loop_
_entity_poly.entity_id
_entity_poly.type
_entity_poly.pdbx_seq_one_letter_code
_entity_poly.pdbx_strand_id
1 'polypeptide(L)'
;MILALDIIAMVAAFASSILWFMASGKSLRRLRRGEEIDEHDINRIVTAFNRNQILNGRAALATAISATAVGCRFLAQFLGLA
;
A
#
# COMPACT_ATOMS: atom_id res chain seq x y z
N MET A 1 -24.24 -4.25 -12.44
CA MET A 1 -23.68 -3.41 -11.37
C MET A 1 -22.73 -4.19 -10.46
N ILE A 2 -23.14 -5.35 -9.91
CA ILE A 2 -22.29 -6.16 -9.02
C ILE A 2 -20.94 -6.56 -9.65
N LEU A 3 -20.95 -7.06 -10.90
CA LEU A 3 -19.72 -7.47 -11.58
C LEU A 3 -18.68 -6.33 -11.67
N ALA A 4 -19.13 -5.09 -11.86
CA ALA A 4 -18.23 -3.94 -11.91
C ALA A 4 -17.56 -3.69 -10.54
N LEU A 5 -18.32 -3.82 -9.45
CA LEU A 5 -17.78 -3.69 -8.08
C LEU A 5 -16.79 -4.81 -7.76
N ASP A 6 -17.05 -6.04 -8.21
CA ASP A 6 -16.11 -7.16 -8.06
C ASP A 6 -14.81 -6.93 -8.83
N ILE A 7 -14.90 -6.44 -10.08
CA ILE A 7 -13.71 -6.12 -10.88
C ILE A 7 -12.89 -5.00 -10.21
N ILE A 8 -13.55 -3.92 -9.76
CA ILE A 8 -12.87 -2.81 -9.06
C ILE A 8 -12.19 -3.32 -7.80
N ALA A 9 -12.90 -4.12 -6.99
CA ALA A 9 -12.37 -4.69 -5.76
C ALA A 9 -11.11 -5.54 -6.03
N MET A 10 -11.18 -6.42 -7.04
CA MET A 10 -10.09 -7.31 -7.41
C MET A 10 -8.87 -6.54 -7.93
N VAL A 11 -9.07 -5.61 -8.86
CA VAL A 11 -7.97 -4.80 -9.43
C VAL A 11 -7.31 -3.94 -8.36
N ALA A 12 -8.10 -3.32 -7.47
CA ALA A 12 -7.57 -2.49 -6.38
C ALA A 12 -6.79 -3.33 -5.34
N ALA A 13 -7.29 -4.52 -5.00
CA ALA A 13 -6.57 -5.44 -4.11
C ALA A 13 -5.24 -5.91 -4.72
N PHE A 14 -5.24 -6.24 -6.02
CA PHE A 14 -4.04 -6.63 -6.74
C PHE A 14 -3.01 -5.49 -6.79
N ALA A 15 -3.46 -4.25 -7.07
CA ALA A 15 -2.60 -3.07 -7.04
C ALA A 15 -2.00 -2.83 -5.65
N SER A 16 -2.80 -3.00 -4.58
CA SER A 16 -2.30 -2.94 -3.19
C SER A 16 -1.19 -3.95 -2.93
N SER A 17 -1.40 -5.21 -3.33
CA SER A 17 -0.42 -6.29 -3.16
C SER A 17 0.91 -5.98 -3.84
N ILE A 18 0.88 -5.45 -5.08
CA ILE A 18 2.11 -5.03 -5.79
C ILE A 18 2.81 -3.90 -5.01
N LEU A 19 2.07 -2.90 -4.54
CA LEU A 19 2.64 -1.77 -3.80
C LEU A 19 3.30 -2.22 -2.50
N TRP A 20 2.71 -3.17 -1.77
CA TRP A 20 3.32 -3.77 -0.59
C TRP A 20 4.56 -4.61 -0.91
N PHE A 21 4.53 -5.37 -2.01
CA PHE A 21 5.71 -6.09 -2.47
C PHE A 21 6.87 -5.13 -2.76
N MET A 22 6.59 -4.02 -3.45
CA MET A 22 7.58 -2.96 -3.72
C MET A 22 8.06 -2.27 -2.44
N ALA A 23 7.18 -2.05 -1.46
CA ALA A 23 7.50 -1.44 -0.18
C ALA A 23 8.40 -2.33 0.70
N SER A 24 8.25 -3.66 0.59
CA SER A 24 8.94 -4.63 1.46
C SER A 24 10.38 -4.98 1.01
N GLY A 25 10.74 -4.69 -0.24
CA GLY A 25 11.96 -5.23 -0.87
C GLY A 25 13.29 -4.57 -0.48
N LYS A 26 13.31 -3.51 0.33
CA LYS A 26 14.55 -2.76 0.63
C LYS A 26 14.89 -2.80 2.12
N SER A 27 15.96 -3.52 2.45
CA SER A 27 16.55 -3.47 3.79
C SER A 27 17.45 -2.25 3.95
N LEU A 28 17.41 -1.64 5.13
CA LEU A 28 18.40 -0.63 5.53
C LEU A 28 19.68 -1.34 6.00
N ARG A 29 20.83 -0.75 5.68
CA ARG A 29 22.12 -1.25 6.19
C ARG A 29 22.15 -1.11 7.72
N ARG A 30 22.69 -2.12 8.41
CA ARG A 30 22.94 -2.07 9.84
C ARG A 30 24.15 -1.17 10.16
N LEU A 31 23.98 -0.25 11.09
CA LEU A 31 25.04 0.65 11.58
C LEU A 31 25.93 -0.07 12.60
N ARG A 32 27.22 0.26 12.63
CA ARG A 32 28.19 -0.23 13.64
C ARG A 32 28.40 0.81 14.74
N ARG A 33 28.74 0.36 15.95
CA ARG A 33 28.84 1.22 17.15
C ARG A 33 29.91 2.32 17.08
N GLY A 34 30.93 2.17 16.24
CA GLY A 34 32.02 3.15 16.05
C GLY A 34 32.02 3.80 14.67
N GLU A 35 30.93 3.69 13.92
CA GLU A 35 30.81 4.33 12.62
C GLU A 35 30.38 5.79 12.81
N GLU A 36 31.10 6.72 12.19
CA GLU A 36 30.67 8.12 12.10
C GLU A 36 29.57 8.23 11.05
N ILE A 37 28.45 8.84 11.41
CA ILE A 37 27.31 9.09 10.53
C ILE A 37 27.34 10.56 10.16
N ASP A 38 27.44 10.84 8.86
CA ASP A 38 27.37 12.20 8.35
C ASP A 38 25.95 12.60 7.93
N GLU A 39 25.79 13.85 7.51
CA GLU A 39 24.51 14.39 7.03
C GLU A 39 24.00 13.65 5.77
N HIS A 40 24.90 13.10 4.96
CA HIS A 40 24.56 12.38 3.74
C HIS A 40 23.94 11.01 4.03
N ASP A 41 24.48 10.30 5.03
CA ASP A 41 23.92 9.04 5.51
C ASP A 41 22.53 9.23 6.14
N ILE A 42 22.33 10.31 6.91
CA ILE A 42 21.01 10.67 7.43
C ILE A 42 20.03 10.93 6.29
N ASN A 43 20.43 11.72 5.28
CA ASN A 43 19.59 12.01 4.12
C ASN A 43 19.21 10.74 3.34
N ARG A 44 20.12 9.76 3.24
CA ARG A 44 19.83 8.45 2.62
C ARG A 44 18.79 7.66 3.40
N ILE A 45 18.88 7.63 4.74
CA ILE A 45 17.91 6.94 5.60
C ILE A 45 16.53 7.60 5.50
N VAL A 46 16.48 8.93 5.64
CA VAL A 46 15.22 9.70 5.55
C VAL A 46 14.57 9.51 4.17
N THR A 47 15.36 9.56 3.10
CA THR A 47 14.86 9.35 1.74
C THR A 47 14.31 7.93 1.55
N ALA A 48 15.00 6.92 2.08
CA ALA A 48 14.55 5.53 2.00
C ALA A 48 13.24 5.33 2.79
N PHE A 49 13.13 5.93 3.98
CA PHE A 49 11.93 5.89 4.81
C PHE A 49 10.75 6.59 4.12
N ASN A 50 10.93 7.80 3.62
CA ASN A 50 9.89 8.57 2.92
C ASN A 50 9.38 7.83 1.68
N ARG A 51 10.27 7.22 0.89
CA ARG A 51 9.86 6.39 -0.26
C ARG A 51 9.01 5.20 0.17
N ASN A 52 9.37 4.54 1.27
CA ASN A 52 8.60 3.42 1.81
C ASN A 52 7.23 3.87 2.33
N GLN A 53 7.18 5.01 3.03
CA GLN A 53 5.93 5.60 3.51
C GLN A 53 4.98 5.97 2.37
N ILE A 54 5.48 6.54 1.27
CA ILE A 54 4.67 6.85 0.09
C ILE A 54 4.09 5.57 -0.54
N LEU A 55 4.89 4.51 -0.69
CA LEU A 55 4.41 3.24 -1.24
C LEU A 55 3.35 2.61 -0.33
N ASN A 56 3.56 2.58 0.99
CA ASN A 56 2.57 2.10 1.95
C ASN A 56 1.29 2.93 1.93
N GLY A 57 1.38 4.26 1.84
CA GLY A 57 0.20 5.13 1.71
C GLY A 57 -0.62 4.82 0.46
N ARG A 58 0.05 4.57 -0.68
CA ARG A 58 -0.61 4.15 -1.92
C ARG A 58 -1.24 2.75 -1.79
N ALA A 59 -0.57 1.81 -1.14
CA ALA A 59 -1.11 0.46 -0.90
C ALA A 59 -2.36 0.52 0.00
N ALA A 60 -2.32 1.34 1.05
CA ALA A 60 -3.45 1.58 1.94
C ALA A 60 -4.65 2.17 1.19
N LEU A 61 -4.42 3.16 0.31
CA LEU A 61 -5.47 3.74 -0.52
C LEU A 61 -6.11 2.69 -1.45
N ALA A 62 -5.29 1.88 -2.14
CA ALA A 62 -5.79 0.81 -3.00
C ALA A 62 -6.59 -0.23 -2.22
N THR A 63 -6.15 -0.57 -0.99
CA THR A 63 -6.89 -1.45 -0.08
C THR A 63 -8.24 -0.83 0.33
N ALA A 64 -8.27 0.45 0.66
CA ALA A 64 -9.50 1.16 1.02
C ALA A 64 -10.51 1.19 -0.14
N ILE A 65 -10.04 1.43 -1.37
CA ILE A 65 -10.86 1.35 -2.58
C ILE A 65 -11.45 -0.06 -2.74
N SER A 66 -10.62 -1.09 -2.58
CA SER A 66 -11.07 -2.49 -2.67
C SER A 66 -12.15 -2.80 -1.63
N ALA A 67 -11.89 -2.48 -0.37
CA ALA A 67 -12.83 -2.70 0.74
C ALA A 67 -14.15 -1.93 0.54
N THR A 68 -14.07 -0.70 0.04
CA THR A 68 -15.27 0.10 -0.27
C THR A 68 -16.10 -0.54 -1.37
N ALA A 69 -15.48 -1.01 -2.46
CA ALA A 69 -16.18 -1.68 -3.55
C ALA A 69 -16.88 -2.97 -3.07
N VAL A 70 -16.20 -3.77 -2.23
CA VAL A 70 -16.78 -4.95 -1.58
C VAL A 70 -17.96 -4.58 -0.68
N GLY A 71 -17.81 -3.56 0.17
CA GLY A 71 -18.88 -3.08 1.04
C GLY A 71 -20.12 -2.62 0.25
N CYS A 72 -19.91 -1.83 -0.81
CA CYS A 72 -20.98 -1.39 -1.71
C CYS A 72 -21.68 -2.58 -2.40
N ARG A 73 -20.93 -3.61 -2.79
CA ARG A 73 -21.51 -4.83 -3.38
C ARG A 73 -22.44 -5.53 -2.39
N PHE A 74 -21.97 -5.75 -1.15
CA PHE A 74 -22.78 -6.40 -0.13
C PHE A 74 -24.03 -5.59 0.21
N LEU A 75 -23.91 -4.27 0.28
CA LEU A 75 -25.05 -3.39 0.50
C LEU A 75 -26.08 -3.50 -0.64
N ALA A 76 -25.64 -3.47 -1.89
CA ALA A 76 -26.52 -3.63 -3.05
C ALA A 76 -27.24 -4.99 -3.04
N GLN A 77 -26.53 -6.06 -2.70
CA GLN A 77 -27.11 -7.40 -2.58
C GLN A 77 -28.14 -7.48 -1.43
N PHE A 78 -27.83 -6.89 -0.28
CA PHE A 78 -28.74 -6.86 0.87
C PHE A 78 -30.02 -6.07 0.59
N LEU A 79 -29.92 -4.97 -0.17
CA LEU A 79 -31.06 -4.14 -0.58
C LEU A 79 -31.87 -4.73 -1.74
N GLY A 80 -31.49 -5.89 -2.28
CA GLY A 80 -32.18 -6.51 -3.43
C GLY A 80 -32.03 -5.71 -4.73
N LEU A 81 -31.01 -4.86 -4.84
CA LEU A 81 -30.70 -4.05 -6.02
C LEU A 81 -29.84 -4.82 -7.05
N ALA A 82 -29.89 -6.15 -6.99
CA ALA A 82 -28.96 -7.06 -7.63
C ALA A 82 -29.68 -8.20 -8.35
#